data_AF-A0A1H6F5Y4-F1
#
_entry.id   AF-A0A1H6F5Y4-F1
#
_cell.length_a   1.000
_cell.length_b   1.000
_cell.length_c   1.000
_cell.angle_alpha   90.00
_cell.angle_beta   90.00
_cell.angle_gamma   90.00
#
_symmetry.space_group_name_H-M   'P 1'
#
loop_
_entity.id
_entity.type
_entity.pdbx_description
1 polymer ?
#
loop_
_entity_poly.entity_id
_entity_poly.type
_entity_poly.pdbx_seq_one_letter_code
_entity_poly.pdbx_strand_id
1 'polypeptide(L)'
;MIQQRSRLLEDAAFRGIIWAFTGMIFSFLFVLLGEYIRDIVPNLLRIWIATIGASVLTALLYSSMRLTVVIANFVFIALMMYVLKKPDGATLEPLILIGSGLGALLGALYGWQDKQSHICRADGKIVAGFIAGILAAIPVLLLYFVIGEIDYPWSAMMITPLAIFIYVSSAYWFVNLCHTLLSPIFDGLLVGCGMGGITALIFVSMAGSFSPEALGLEYHQEFVQRIYHMLGPIVSGSAAVCFLVGVLRSIFHVRWYDL
;
A
#
# COMPACT_ATOMS: atom_id res chain seq x y z
N MET A 1 -15.35 -24.30 -29.28
CA MET A 1 -16.03 -24.10 -27.98
C MET A 1 -15.10 -24.36 -26.78
N ILE A 2 -14.34 -25.46 -26.75
CA ILE A 2 -13.38 -25.77 -25.65
C ILE A 2 -12.25 -24.73 -25.56
N GLN A 3 -11.65 -24.35 -26.69
CA GLN A 3 -10.55 -23.37 -26.75
C GLN A 3 -10.97 -21.94 -26.38
N GLN A 4 -12.26 -21.63 -26.45
CA GLN A 4 -12.80 -20.33 -26.04
C GLN A 4 -13.07 -20.31 -24.53
N ARG A 5 -13.52 -21.44 -23.95
CA ARG A 5 -13.65 -21.59 -22.50
C ARG A 5 -12.30 -21.57 -21.78
N SER A 6 -11.27 -22.21 -22.34
CA SER A 6 -9.94 -22.19 -21.72
C SER A 6 -9.36 -20.77 -21.64
N ARG A 7 -9.46 -19.99 -22.72
CA ARG A 7 -9.01 -18.58 -22.74
C ARG A 7 -9.77 -17.69 -21.75
N LEU A 8 -11.07 -17.90 -21.57
CA LEU A 8 -11.87 -17.15 -20.60
C LEU A 8 -11.49 -17.49 -19.16
N LEU A 9 -11.20 -18.77 -18.87
CA LEU A 9 -10.73 -19.19 -17.55
C LEU A 9 -9.33 -18.66 -17.25
N GLU A 10 -8.44 -18.64 -18.25
CA GLU A 10 -7.09 -18.07 -18.13
C GLU A 10 -7.15 -16.56 -17.84
N ASP A 11 -7.95 -15.78 -18.58
CA ASP A 11 -8.13 -14.35 -18.33
C ASP A 11 -8.77 -14.07 -16.95
N ALA A 12 -9.78 -14.85 -16.56
CA ALA A 12 -10.42 -14.72 -15.26
C ALA A 12 -9.44 -15.03 -14.11
N ALA A 13 -8.65 -16.09 -14.24
CA ALA A 13 -7.64 -16.45 -13.25
C ALA A 13 -6.55 -15.38 -13.15
N PHE A 14 -6.04 -14.88 -14.29
CA PHE A 14 -5.01 -13.85 -14.32
C PHE A 14 -5.47 -12.55 -13.66
N ARG A 15 -6.68 -12.08 -14.01
CA ARG A 15 -7.28 -10.89 -13.37
C ARG A 15 -7.55 -11.12 -11.89
N GLY A 16 -8.04 -12.29 -11.51
CA GLY A 16 -8.23 -12.68 -10.11
C GLY A 16 -6.92 -12.59 -9.33
N ILE A 17 -5.82 -13.12 -9.86
CA ILE A 17 -4.50 -13.09 -9.23
C ILE A 17 -3.98 -11.65 -9.06
N ILE A 18 -4.11 -10.81 -10.09
CA ILE A 18 -3.68 -9.41 -9.99
C ILE A 18 -4.46 -8.69 -8.89
N TRP A 19 -5.78 -8.84 -8.87
CA TRP A 19 -6.63 -8.22 -7.85
C TRP A 19 -6.32 -8.74 -6.45
N ALA A 20 -6.10 -10.06 -6.31
CA ALA A 20 -5.69 -10.66 -5.04
C ALA A 20 -4.36 -10.06 -4.55
N PHE A 21 -3.38 -9.91 -5.44
CA PHE A 21 -2.09 -9.33 -5.12
C PHE A 21 -2.19 -7.86 -4.70
N THR A 22 -2.94 -7.05 -5.43
CA THR A 22 -3.21 -5.65 -5.03
C THR A 22 -3.95 -5.60 -3.68
N GLY A 23 -4.91 -6.51 -3.46
CA GLY A 23 -5.62 -6.62 -2.19
C GLY A 23 -4.71 -6.98 -1.02
N MET A 24 -3.73 -7.86 -1.23
CA MET A 24 -2.73 -8.20 -0.22
C MET A 24 -1.87 -6.99 0.16
N ILE A 25 -1.38 -6.24 -0.83
CA ILE A 25 -0.59 -5.04 -0.58
C ILE A 25 -1.40 -3.99 0.19
N PHE A 26 -2.62 -3.71 -0.28
CA PHE A 26 -3.48 -2.71 0.35
C PHE A 26 -3.79 -3.08 1.80
N SER A 27 -4.22 -4.32 2.03
CA SER A 27 -4.61 -4.78 3.37
C SER A 27 -3.41 -4.84 4.33
N PHE A 28 -2.22 -5.21 3.84
CA PHE A 28 -0.97 -5.10 4.58
C PHE A 28 -0.72 -3.66 5.05
N LEU A 29 -0.78 -2.69 4.12
CA LEU A 29 -0.56 -1.28 4.41
C LEU A 29 -1.63 -0.69 5.32
N PHE A 30 -2.89 -1.13 5.16
CA PHE A 30 -4.02 -0.72 5.99
C PHE A 30 -3.81 -1.16 7.44
N VAL A 31 -3.39 -2.40 7.68
CA VAL A 31 -3.07 -2.88 9.04
C VAL A 31 -1.91 -2.10 9.62
N LEU A 32 -0.84 -1.93 8.85
CA LEU A 32 0.37 -1.28 9.31
C LEU A 32 0.12 0.18 9.70
N LEU A 33 -0.55 0.94 8.83
CA LEU A 33 -0.89 2.34 9.09
C LEU A 33 -1.90 2.49 10.24
N GLY A 34 -2.90 1.62 10.29
CA GLY A 34 -3.91 1.67 11.36
C GLY A 34 -3.31 1.39 12.73
N GLU A 35 -2.41 0.43 12.86
CA GLU A 35 -1.72 0.19 14.13
C GLU A 35 -0.72 1.29 14.47
N TYR A 36 -0.05 1.88 13.47
CA TYR A 36 0.89 2.97 13.71
C TYR A 36 0.22 4.20 14.34
N ILE A 37 -1.02 4.50 13.95
CA ILE A 37 -1.77 5.66 14.44
C ILE A 37 -2.76 5.32 15.57
N ARG A 38 -2.75 4.07 16.06
CA ARG A 38 -3.75 3.55 17.00
C ARG A 38 -3.91 4.39 18.27
N ASP A 39 -2.80 4.83 18.84
CA ASP A 39 -2.80 5.56 20.11
C ASP A 39 -2.92 7.08 19.91
N ILE A 40 -2.91 7.54 18.65
CA ILE A 40 -2.93 8.96 18.27
C ILE A 40 -4.36 9.41 17.94
N VAL A 41 -5.16 8.54 17.31
CA VAL A 41 -6.49 8.90 16.78
C VAL A 41 -7.60 7.91 17.17
N PRO A 42 -8.84 8.40 17.36
CA PRO A 42 -10.01 7.55 17.59
C PRO A 42 -10.21 6.50 16.49
N ASN A 43 -10.84 5.38 16.84
CA ASN A 43 -11.03 4.23 15.94
C ASN A 43 -11.64 4.58 14.58
N LEU A 44 -12.63 5.49 14.55
CA LEU A 44 -13.28 5.94 13.32
C LEU A 44 -12.30 6.65 12.38
N LEU A 45 -11.56 7.63 12.92
CA LEU A 45 -10.57 8.39 12.16
C LEU A 45 -9.39 7.51 11.75
N ARG A 46 -9.03 6.54 12.60
CA ARG A 46 -8.01 5.53 12.31
C ARG A 46 -8.34 4.73 11.05
N ILE A 47 -9.55 4.17 10.93
CA ILE A 47 -9.97 3.43 9.73
C ILE A 47 -9.91 4.32 8.50
N TRP A 48 -10.35 5.57 8.63
CA TRP A 48 -10.37 6.54 7.53
C TRP A 48 -8.97 6.89 7.04
N ILE A 49 -8.08 7.29 7.95
CA ILE A 49 -6.69 7.66 7.64
C ILE A 49 -5.92 6.44 7.11
N ALA A 50 -6.08 5.27 7.73
CA ALA A 50 -5.44 4.04 7.28
C ALA A 50 -5.89 3.65 5.86
N THR A 51 -7.18 3.82 5.55
CA THR A 51 -7.72 3.54 4.21
C THR A 51 -7.14 4.49 3.16
N ILE A 52 -7.12 5.79 3.46
CA ILE A 52 -6.57 6.80 2.55
C ILE A 52 -5.09 6.53 2.31
N GLY A 53 -4.31 6.34 3.38
CA GLY A 53 -2.88 6.07 3.29
C GLY A 53 -2.59 4.76 2.55
N ALA A 54 -3.30 3.67 2.87
CA ALA A 54 -3.12 2.38 2.20
C ALA A 54 -3.43 2.49 0.71
N SER A 55 -4.49 3.21 0.34
CA SER A 55 -4.88 3.43 -1.06
C SER A 55 -3.80 4.21 -1.83
N VAL A 56 -3.33 5.31 -1.27
CA VAL A 56 -2.26 6.14 -1.88
C VAL A 56 -0.97 5.34 -2.04
N LEU A 57 -0.52 4.66 -0.98
CA LEU A 57 0.72 3.89 -0.99
C LEU A 57 0.63 2.67 -1.93
N THR A 58 -0.53 2.03 -2.02
CA THR A 58 -0.76 0.94 -3.00
C THR A 58 -0.71 1.46 -4.43
N ALA A 59 -1.30 2.63 -4.70
CA ALA A 59 -1.23 3.29 -6.00
C ALA A 59 0.22 3.64 -6.40
N LEU A 60 1.02 4.10 -5.43
CA LEU A 60 2.44 4.40 -5.61
C LEU A 60 3.27 3.15 -5.91
N LEU A 61 3.03 2.05 -5.18
CA LEU A 61 3.68 0.77 -5.42
C LEU A 61 3.45 0.26 -6.85
N TYR A 62 2.23 0.40 -7.33
CA TYR A 62 1.87 0.00 -8.68
C TYR A 62 2.41 0.94 -9.76
N SER A 63 2.57 2.24 -9.45
CA SER A 63 2.96 3.25 -10.45
C SER A 63 4.42 3.12 -10.89
N SER A 64 5.32 2.68 -10.01
CA SER A 64 6.75 2.65 -10.30
C SER A 64 7.45 1.42 -9.70
N MET A 65 7.17 0.25 -10.27
CA MET A 65 7.76 -1.02 -9.83
C MET A 65 9.29 -1.02 -9.91
N ARG A 66 9.88 -0.42 -10.96
CA ARG A 66 11.34 -0.36 -11.13
C ARG A 66 11.99 0.49 -10.05
N LEU A 67 11.47 1.70 -9.81
CA LEU A 67 11.98 2.58 -8.76
C LEU A 67 11.78 1.96 -7.38
N THR A 68 10.62 1.34 -7.14
CA THR A 68 10.32 0.63 -5.90
C THR A 68 11.38 -0.41 -5.57
N VAL A 69 11.75 -1.26 -6.54
CA VAL A 69 12.76 -2.30 -6.33
C VAL A 69 14.13 -1.68 -6.02
N VAL A 70 14.51 -0.62 -6.72
CA VAL A 70 15.78 0.09 -6.46
C VAL A 70 15.79 0.66 -5.04
N ILE A 71 14.76 1.42 -4.68
CA ILE A 71 14.63 2.04 -3.35
C ILE A 71 14.64 0.98 -2.26
N ALA A 72 13.86 -0.09 -2.43
CA ALA A 72 13.77 -1.16 -1.45
C ALA A 72 15.15 -1.76 -1.16
N ASN A 73 15.96 -2.06 -2.19
CA ASN A 73 17.30 -2.63 -2.00
C ASN A 73 18.24 -1.69 -1.24
N PHE A 74 18.34 -0.42 -1.65
CA PHE A 74 19.25 0.53 -1.01
C PHE A 74 18.81 0.88 0.42
N VAL A 75 17.51 1.10 0.63
CA VAL A 75 16.95 1.36 1.95
C VAL A 75 17.17 0.16 2.86
N PHE A 76 16.91 -1.07 2.40
CA PHE A 76 17.10 -2.27 3.20
C PHE A 76 18.56 -2.44 3.66
N ILE A 77 19.53 -2.23 2.77
CA ILE A 77 20.95 -2.26 3.11
C ILE A 77 21.28 -1.18 4.17
N ALA A 78 20.78 0.05 3.98
CA ALA A 78 21.05 1.14 4.91
C ALA A 78 20.46 0.90 6.30
N LEU A 79 19.24 0.37 6.37
CA LEU A 79 18.58 0.04 7.64
C LEU A 79 19.29 -1.12 8.34
N MET A 80 19.72 -2.15 7.60
CA MET A 80 20.51 -3.24 8.15
C MET A 80 21.82 -2.73 8.75
N MET A 81 22.55 -1.87 8.02
CA MET A 81 23.76 -1.24 8.52
C MET A 81 23.52 -0.36 9.76
N TYR A 82 22.38 0.32 9.83
CA TYR A 82 22.00 1.13 10.99
C TYR A 82 21.72 0.25 12.22
N VAL A 83 20.92 -0.80 12.08
CA VAL A 83 20.62 -1.73 13.18
C VAL A 83 21.89 -2.43 13.69
N LEU A 84 22.77 -2.87 12.79
CA LEU A 84 24.05 -3.50 13.18
C LEU A 84 24.96 -2.58 14.01
N LYS A 85 24.82 -1.26 13.87
CA LYS A 85 25.60 -0.27 14.64
C LYS A 85 24.95 0.12 15.97
N LYS A 86 23.73 -0.34 16.26
CA LYS A 86 22.94 0.01 17.44
C LYS A 86 22.77 -1.24 18.33
N PRO A 87 23.72 -1.53 19.24
CA PRO A 87 23.64 -2.70 20.11
C PRO A 87 22.44 -2.66 21.08
N ASP A 88 21.99 -1.46 21.45
CA ASP A 88 20.83 -1.26 22.36
C ASP A 88 19.47 -1.30 21.65
N GLY A 89 19.45 -1.76 20.40
CA GLY A 89 18.25 -1.80 19.56
C GLY A 89 17.94 -0.47 18.85
N ALA A 90 17.22 -0.56 17.74
CA ALA A 90 16.81 0.59 16.94
C ALA A 90 15.37 0.99 17.26
N THR A 91 15.11 2.31 17.29
CA THR A 91 13.75 2.85 17.41
C THR A 91 13.11 3.01 16.02
N LEU A 92 11.79 2.95 15.97
CA LEU A 92 11.01 3.01 14.73
C LEU A 92 11.19 4.34 13.98
N GLU A 93 11.15 5.46 14.69
CA GLU A 93 11.23 6.81 14.13
C GLU A 93 12.49 7.06 13.26
N PRO A 94 13.73 6.82 13.75
CA PRO A 94 14.92 7.01 12.93
C PRO A 94 14.98 6.04 11.74
N LEU A 95 14.44 4.82 11.87
CA LEU A 95 14.37 3.89 10.74
C LEU A 95 13.44 4.40 9.64
N ILE A 96 12.27 4.92 10.01
CA ILE A 96 11.34 5.56 9.06
C ILE A 96 11.99 6.79 8.43
N LEU A 97 12.67 7.64 9.21
CA LEU A 97 13.35 8.84 8.73
C LEU A 97 14.48 8.50 7.75
N ILE A 98 15.33 7.52 8.08
CA ILE A 98 16.41 7.06 7.21
C ILE A 98 15.83 6.46 5.93
N GLY A 99 14.84 5.59 6.06
CA GLY A 99 14.20 4.95 4.90
C GLY A 99 13.55 5.96 3.99
N SER A 100 12.71 6.83 4.53
CA SER A 100 12.00 7.88 3.78
C SER A 100 12.98 8.90 3.17
N GLY A 101 14.02 9.30 3.91
CA GLY A 101 15.04 10.24 3.42
C GLY A 101 15.88 9.68 2.28
N LEU A 102 16.37 8.44 2.42
CA LEU A 102 17.11 7.76 1.35
C LEU A 102 16.21 7.47 0.14
N GLY A 103 14.98 7.03 0.39
CA GLY A 103 13.99 6.82 -0.64
C GLY A 103 13.69 8.10 -1.41
N ALA A 104 13.46 9.22 -0.71
CA ALA A 104 13.25 10.54 -1.30
C ALA A 104 14.43 10.98 -2.17
N LEU A 105 15.66 10.79 -1.70
CA LEU A 105 16.88 11.12 -2.45
C LEU A 105 17.02 10.27 -3.72
N LEU A 106 16.86 8.96 -3.61
CA LEU A 106 16.92 8.04 -4.77
C LEU A 106 15.79 8.31 -5.76
N GLY A 107 14.59 8.59 -5.26
CA GLY A 107 13.45 8.97 -6.06
C GLY A 107 13.67 10.27 -6.83
N ALA A 108 14.19 11.31 -6.17
CA ALA A 108 14.54 12.58 -6.81
C ALA A 108 15.64 12.40 -7.88
N LEU A 109 16.67 11.61 -7.60
CA LEU A 109 17.73 11.29 -8.57
C LEU A 109 17.17 10.56 -9.79
N TYR A 110 16.27 9.61 -9.57
CA TYR A 110 15.62 8.88 -10.65
C TYR A 110 14.77 9.82 -11.52
N GLY A 111 13.95 10.67 -10.91
CA GLY A 111 13.15 11.67 -11.61
C GLY A 111 13.98 12.72 -12.37
N TRP A 112 15.21 12.99 -11.91
CA TRP A 112 16.15 13.86 -12.62
C TRP A 112 16.75 13.20 -13.87
N GLN A 113 17.13 11.92 -13.76
CA GLN A 113 17.79 11.17 -14.84
C GLN A 113 16.83 10.70 -15.93
N ASP A 114 15.62 10.24 -15.56
CA ASP A 114 14.66 9.66 -16.50
C ASP A 114 13.42 10.56 -16.66
N LYS A 115 13.60 11.67 -17.40
CA LYS A 115 12.52 12.65 -17.68
C LYS A 115 11.38 12.11 -18.56
N GLN A 116 11.58 10.96 -19.20
CA GLN A 116 10.56 10.29 -20.03
C GLN A 116 9.87 9.12 -19.29
N SER A 117 10.27 8.85 -18.05
CA SER A 117 9.70 7.78 -17.24
C SER A 117 8.20 7.97 -16.97
N HIS A 118 7.46 6.87 -16.84
CA HIS A 118 6.08 6.83 -16.35
C HIS A 118 5.89 7.45 -14.95
N ILE A 119 6.98 7.88 -14.30
CA ILE A 119 7.01 8.63 -13.05
C ILE A 119 6.44 10.05 -13.18
N CYS A 120 6.46 10.67 -14.37
CA CYS A 120 5.83 11.99 -14.63
C CYS A 120 4.28 12.00 -14.56
N ARG A 121 3.69 11.00 -13.90
CA ARG A 121 2.24 10.79 -13.73
C ARG A 121 1.92 10.26 -12.33
N ALA A 122 2.88 10.32 -11.41
CA ALA A 122 2.72 9.82 -10.06
C ALA A 122 1.68 10.64 -9.29
N ASP A 123 1.68 11.97 -9.49
CA ASP A 123 0.67 12.91 -9.01
C ASP A 123 -0.78 12.45 -9.26
N GLY A 124 -1.15 12.16 -10.51
CA GLY A 124 -2.50 11.71 -10.86
C GLY A 124 -2.86 10.38 -10.20
N LYS A 125 -1.88 9.48 -10.03
CA LYS A 125 -2.10 8.20 -9.34
C LYS A 125 -2.25 8.38 -7.82
N ILE A 126 -1.51 9.30 -7.22
CA ILE A 126 -1.66 9.67 -5.79
C ILE A 126 -3.04 10.27 -5.55
N VAL A 127 -3.46 11.22 -6.39
CA VAL A 127 -4.78 11.86 -6.27
C VAL A 127 -5.90 10.83 -6.47
N ALA A 128 -5.76 9.94 -7.46
CA ALA A 128 -6.69 8.83 -7.66
C ALA A 128 -6.74 7.90 -6.44
N GLY A 129 -5.60 7.54 -5.88
CA GLY A 129 -5.49 6.72 -4.67
C GLY A 129 -6.14 7.39 -3.46
N PHE A 130 -5.89 8.69 -3.27
CA PHE A 130 -6.47 9.48 -2.19
C PHE A 130 -7.99 9.51 -2.25
N ILE A 131 -8.55 9.82 -3.43
CA ILE A 131 -10.01 9.86 -3.66
C ILE A 131 -10.62 8.47 -3.54
N ALA A 132 -9.96 7.44 -4.08
CA ALA A 132 -10.40 6.06 -3.92
C ALA A 132 -10.46 5.65 -2.45
N GLY A 133 -9.48 6.07 -1.63
CA GLY A 133 -9.46 5.83 -0.20
C GLY A 133 -10.62 6.51 0.52
N ILE A 134 -10.84 7.82 0.28
CA ILE A 134 -11.96 8.57 0.87
C ILE A 134 -13.29 7.88 0.55
N LEU A 135 -13.53 7.63 -0.74
CA LEU A 135 -14.81 7.10 -1.21
C LEU A 135 -15.02 5.65 -0.74
N ALA A 136 -13.97 4.84 -0.69
CA ALA A 136 -14.06 3.46 -0.22
C ALA A 136 -14.33 3.35 1.28
N ALA A 137 -13.90 4.33 2.07
CA ALA A 137 -14.14 4.33 3.50
C ALA A 137 -15.58 4.75 3.85
N ILE A 138 -16.27 5.54 3.02
CA ILE A 138 -17.63 6.04 3.29
C ILE A 138 -18.61 4.91 3.63
N PRO A 139 -18.74 3.81 2.85
CA PRO A 139 -19.70 2.75 3.17
C PRO A 139 -19.44 2.07 4.50
N VAL A 140 -18.16 1.88 4.87
CA VAL A 140 -17.81 1.28 6.17
C VAL A 140 -18.08 2.25 7.32
N LEU A 141 -17.83 3.54 7.13
CA LEU A 141 -18.23 4.55 8.11
C LEU A 141 -19.74 4.61 8.30
N LEU A 142 -20.51 4.57 7.20
CA LEU A 142 -21.98 4.55 7.27
C LEU A 142 -22.47 3.30 7.99
N LEU A 143 -21.87 2.15 7.72
CA LEU A 143 -22.19 0.90 8.42
C LEU A 143 -21.86 0.99 9.92
N TYR A 144 -20.75 1.66 10.28
CA TYR A 144 -20.37 1.92 11.66
C TYR A 144 -21.44 2.76 12.38
N PHE A 145 -22.03 3.76 11.72
CA PHE A 145 -23.13 4.53 12.30
C PHE A 145 -24.44 3.75 12.48
N VAL A 146 -24.67 2.69 11.67
CA VAL A 146 -25.91 1.91 11.71
C VAL A 146 -25.83 0.74 12.71
N ILE A 147 -24.71 0.02 12.70
CA ILE A 147 -24.56 -1.26 13.44
C ILE A 147 -23.63 -1.09 14.66
N GLY A 148 -22.89 0.02 14.75
CA GLY A 148 -21.91 0.26 15.81
C GLY A 148 -20.52 -0.24 15.42
N GLU A 149 -19.79 -0.82 16.36
CA GLU A 149 -18.41 -1.24 16.13
C GLU A 149 -18.33 -2.40 15.11
N ILE A 150 -17.51 -2.20 14.07
CA ILE A 150 -17.18 -3.21 13.07
C ILE A 150 -15.77 -3.68 13.35
N ASP A 151 -15.56 -5.00 13.40
CA ASP A 151 -14.22 -5.52 13.60
C ASP A 151 -13.29 -5.09 12.45
N TYR A 152 -12.04 -4.86 12.81
CA TYR A 152 -11.01 -4.40 11.89
C TYR A 152 -10.83 -5.29 10.65
N PRO A 153 -10.90 -6.64 10.74
CA PRO A 153 -10.83 -7.51 9.56
C PRO A 153 -11.99 -7.34 8.57
N TRP A 154 -13.21 -7.19 9.07
CA TRP A 154 -14.39 -6.98 8.22
C TRP A 154 -14.30 -5.64 7.48
N SER A 155 -13.82 -4.61 8.18
CA SER A 155 -13.56 -3.30 7.58
C SER A 155 -12.58 -3.41 6.41
N ALA A 156 -11.44 -4.09 6.60
CA ALA A 156 -10.45 -4.29 5.55
C ALA A 156 -11.02 -5.08 4.35
N MET A 157 -11.75 -6.17 4.59
CA MET A 157 -12.33 -7.01 3.53
C MET A 157 -13.39 -6.28 2.70
N MET A 158 -14.08 -5.30 3.26
CA MET A 158 -15.05 -4.45 2.54
C MET A 158 -14.38 -3.30 1.79
N ILE A 159 -13.44 -2.62 2.45
CA ILE A 159 -12.79 -1.41 1.91
C ILE A 159 -11.86 -1.76 0.75
N THR A 160 -11.06 -2.83 0.90
CA THR A 160 -10.02 -3.19 -0.08
C THR A 160 -10.55 -3.36 -1.51
N PRO A 161 -11.55 -4.22 -1.79
CA PRO A 161 -12.07 -4.37 -3.15
C PRO A 161 -12.71 -3.09 -3.68
N LEU A 162 -13.35 -2.30 -2.80
CA LEU A 162 -13.99 -1.05 -3.18
C LEU A 162 -12.96 0.03 -3.56
N ALA A 163 -11.90 0.18 -2.76
CA ALA A 163 -10.79 1.10 -3.03
C ALA A 163 -10.11 0.76 -4.36
N ILE A 164 -9.79 -0.53 -4.59
CA ILE A 164 -9.19 -0.99 -5.85
C ILE A 164 -10.15 -0.72 -7.02
N PHE A 165 -11.45 -0.99 -6.85
CA PHE A 165 -12.43 -0.76 -7.90
C PHE A 165 -12.54 0.72 -8.28
N ILE A 166 -12.64 1.61 -7.29
CA ILE A 166 -12.73 3.05 -7.52
C ILE A 166 -11.43 3.53 -8.18
N TYR A 167 -10.28 3.14 -7.65
CA TYR A 167 -8.97 3.51 -8.19
C TYR A 167 -8.82 3.09 -9.65
N VAL A 168 -9.04 1.82 -9.99
CA VAL A 168 -8.90 1.32 -11.38
C VAL A 168 -9.86 2.05 -12.33
N SER A 169 -11.03 2.46 -11.84
CA SER A 169 -12.03 3.18 -12.65
C SER A 169 -11.69 4.65 -12.84
N SER A 170 -11.02 5.29 -11.87
CA SER A 170 -10.74 6.73 -11.88
C SER A 170 -9.32 7.10 -12.31
N ALA A 171 -8.35 6.19 -12.17
CA ALA A 171 -6.94 6.48 -12.33
C ALA A 171 -6.60 7.04 -13.72
N TYR A 172 -7.23 6.55 -14.79
CA TYR A 172 -6.97 7.05 -16.14
C TYR A 172 -7.37 8.53 -16.28
N TRP A 173 -8.52 8.90 -15.70
CA TRP A 173 -9.01 10.27 -15.74
C TRP A 173 -8.10 11.21 -14.93
N PHE A 174 -7.70 10.81 -13.72
CA PHE A 174 -6.83 11.62 -12.87
C PHE A 174 -5.41 11.74 -13.42
N VAL A 175 -4.87 10.68 -14.02
CA VAL A 175 -3.57 10.75 -14.70
C VAL A 175 -3.62 11.78 -15.82
N ASN A 176 -4.67 11.80 -16.63
CA ASN A 176 -4.79 12.80 -17.69
C ASN A 176 -5.05 14.21 -17.15
N LEU A 177 -5.79 14.36 -16.05
CA LEU A 177 -6.07 15.67 -15.46
C LEU A 177 -4.85 16.27 -14.76
N CYS A 178 -4.05 15.45 -14.09
CA CYS A 178 -3.01 15.90 -13.18
C CYS A 178 -1.58 15.78 -13.72
N HIS A 179 -1.32 15.21 -14.91
CA HIS A 179 0.03 14.92 -15.44
C HIS A 179 1.06 16.08 -15.51
N THR A 180 0.71 17.29 -15.10
CA THR A 180 1.59 18.46 -15.07
C THR A 180 1.66 19.13 -13.70
N LEU A 181 1.15 18.48 -12.64
CA LEU A 181 1.00 19.13 -11.33
C LEU A 181 2.33 19.23 -10.59
N LEU A 182 3.19 18.21 -10.71
CA LEU A 182 4.54 18.21 -10.14
C LEU A 182 5.62 18.08 -11.23
N SER A 183 6.83 18.51 -10.88
CA SER A 183 7.99 18.23 -11.73
C SER A 183 8.42 16.77 -11.55
N PRO A 184 9.11 16.16 -12.53
CA PRO A 184 9.54 14.75 -12.45
C PRO A 184 10.39 14.46 -11.20
N ILE A 185 11.16 15.45 -10.74
CA ILE A 185 12.00 15.34 -9.54
C ILE A 185 11.13 15.27 -8.28
N PHE A 186 10.09 16.10 -8.18
CA PHE A 186 9.19 16.09 -7.03
C PHE A 186 8.28 14.86 -7.00
N ASP A 187 7.82 14.39 -8.16
CA ASP A 187 7.12 13.10 -8.28
C ASP A 187 8.01 11.95 -7.79
N GLY A 188 9.25 11.90 -8.28
CA GLY A 188 10.24 10.93 -7.84
C GLY A 188 10.49 11.01 -6.33
N LEU A 189 10.64 12.22 -5.78
CA LEU A 189 10.85 12.45 -4.35
C LEU A 189 9.68 11.91 -3.51
N LEU A 190 8.44 12.19 -3.91
CA LEU A 190 7.24 11.79 -3.18
C LEU A 190 7.07 10.28 -3.21
N VAL A 191 7.16 9.67 -4.40
CA VAL A 191 7.15 8.21 -4.56
C VAL A 191 8.25 7.60 -3.70
N GLY A 192 9.45 8.16 -3.76
CA GLY A 192 10.60 7.63 -3.05
C GLY A 192 10.49 7.74 -1.54
N CYS A 193 9.96 8.85 -1.03
CA CYS A 193 9.67 9.05 0.38
C CYS A 193 8.68 7.99 0.89
N GLY A 194 7.55 7.82 0.20
CA GLY A 194 6.54 6.81 0.54
C GLY A 194 7.11 5.39 0.50
N MET A 195 7.85 5.06 -0.56
CA MET A 195 8.46 3.74 -0.71
C MET A 195 9.54 3.44 0.33
N GLY A 196 10.35 4.45 0.66
CA GLY A 196 11.36 4.36 1.69
C GLY A 196 10.76 4.13 3.08
N GLY A 197 9.69 4.87 3.40
CA GLY A 197 8.93 4.69 4.65
C GLY A 197 8.31 3.30 4.75
N ILE A 198 7.62 2.82 3.71
CA ILE A 198 7.06 1.45 3.67
C ILE A 198 8.16 0.40 3.86
N THR A 199 9.29 0.55 3.14
CA THR A 199 10.40 -0.40 3.24
C THR A 199 10.96 -0.44 4.67
N ALA A 200 11.07 0.71 5.33
CA ALA A 200 11.48 0.77 6.73
C ALA A 200 10.51 0.07 7.67
N LEU A 201 9.21 0.25 7.47
CA LEU A 201 8.17 -0.39 8.26
C LEU A 201 8.15 -1.91 8.06
N ILE A 202 8.32 -2.38 6.83
CA ILE A 202 8.47 -3.81 6.51
C ILE A 202 9.73 -4.37 7.18
N PHE A 203 10.86 -3.68 7.05
CA PHE A 203 12.13 -4.09 7.65
C PHE A 203 12.00 -4.24 9.17
N VAL A 204 11.36 -3.27 9.84
CA VAL A 204 11.11 -3.33 11.29
C VAL A 204 10.21 -4.51 11.66
N SER A 205 9.13 -4.70 10.90
CA SER A 205 8.19 -5.81 11.14
C SER A 205 8.91 -7.17 11.01
N MET A 206 9.78 -7.31 10.02
CA MET A 206 10.61 -8.52 9.85
C MET A 206 11.64 -8.66 10.97
N ALA A 207 12.43 -7.63 11.24
CA ALA A 207 13.48 -7.64 12.26
C ALA A 207 12.90 -7.96 13.65
N GLY A 208 11.81 -7.31 14.03
CA GLY A 208 11.12 -7.57 15.30
C GLY A 208 10.48 -8.94 15.40
N SER A 209 10.07 -9.53 14.27
CA SER A 209 9.54 -10.90 14.25
C SER A 209 10.65 -11.96 14.46
N PHE A 210 11.87 -11.69 14.00
CA PHE A 210 13.02 -12.59 14.18
C PHE A 210 13.75 -12.39 15.51
N SER A 211 13.93 -11.14 15.94
CA SER A 211 14.58 -10.78 17.19
C SER A 211 13.88 -9.57 17.80
N PRO A 212 12.96 -9.78 18.77
CA PRO A 212 12.27 -8.69 19.46
C PRO A 212 13.23 -7.70 20.12
N GLU A 213 14.38 -8.17 20.60
CA GLU A 213 15.45 -7.37 21.22
C GLU A 213 16.08 -6.37 20.25
N ALA A 214 15.99 -6.60 18.94
CA ALA A 214 16.46 -5.63 17.94
C ALA A 214 15.63 -4.32 17.96
N LEU A 215 14.43 -4.36 18.54
CA LEU A 215 13.58 -3.20 18.77
C LEU A 215 13.83 -2.69 20.18
N GLY A 216 14.54 -1.56 20.30
CA GLY A 216 15.05 -1.07 21.59
C GLY A 216 13.99 -0.56 22.58
N LEU A 217 12.69 -0.72 22.30
CA LEU A 217 11.58 -0.29 23.17
C LEU A 217 10.45 -1.34 23.17
N GLU A 218 9.92 -1.66 24.34
CA GLU A 218 8.78 -2.61 24.52
C GLU A 218 7.57 -2.22 23.68
N TYR A 219 7.26 -0.93 23.57
CA TYR A 219 6.19 -0.40 22.72
C TYR A 219 6.29 -0.87 21.26
N HIS A 220 7.51 -0.93 20.69
CA HIS A 220 7.72 -1.39 19.32
C HIS A 220 7.56 -2.91 19.18
N GLN A 221 7.88 -3.67 20.23
CA GLN A 221 7.67 -5.11 20.25
C GLN A 221 6.18 -5.46 20.25
N GLU A 222 5.39 -4.76 21.06
CA GLU A 222 3.94 -4.94 21.08
C GLU A 222 3.30 -4.56 19.73
N PHE A 223 3.78 -3.49 19.09
CA PHE A 223 3.35 -3.09 17.75
C PHE A 223 3.56 -4.23 16.74
N VAL A 224 4.74 -4.86 16.72
CA VAL A 224 5.03 -5.98 15.80
C VAL A 224 4.17 -7.20 16.12
N GLN A 225 3.96 -7.53 17.39
CA GLN A 225 3.09 -8.65 17.78
C GLN A 225 1.64 -8.44 17.33
N ARG A 226 1.10 -7.23 17.52
CA ARG A 226 -0.26 -6.88 17.08
C ARG A 226 -0.40 -7.01 15.56
N ILE A 227 0.56 -6.48 14.81
CA ILE A 227 0.60 -6.63 13.35
C ILE A 227 0.62 -8.11 12.97
N TYR A 228 1.52 -8.91 13.55
CA TYR A 228 1.68 -10.33 13.24
C TYR A 228 0.37 -11.12 13.41
N HIS A 229 -0.36 -10.89 14.49
CA HIS A 229 -1.63 -11.57 14.75
C HIS A 229 -2.77 -11.15 13.80
N MET A 230 -2.80 -9.88 13.38
CA MET A 230 -3.85 -9.38 12.50
C MET A 230 -3.57 -9.62 11.01
N LEU A 231 -2.30 -9.72 10.62
CA LEU A 231 -1.90 -9.75 9.22
C LEU A 231 -2.49 -10.94 8.47
N GLY A 232 -2.36 -12.15 9.02
CA GLY A 232 -2.75 -13.39 8.35
C GLY A 232 -4.22 -13.39 7.92
N PRO A 233 -5.17 -13.25 8.85
CA PRO A 233 -6.60 -13.22 8.53
C PRO A 233 -6.99 -12.07 7.60
N ILE A 234 -6.45 -10.87 7.83
CA ILE A 234 -6.83 -9.66 7.07
C ILE A 234 -6.30 -9.72 5.64
N VAL A 235 -5.04 -10.10 5.45
CA VAL A 235 -4.40 -10.19 4.13
C VAL A 235 -5.01 -11.32 3.32
N SER A 236 -5.19 -12.51 3.91
CA SER A 236 -5.80 -13.66 3.22
C SER A 236 -7.28 -13.41 2.89
N GLY A 237 -8.04 -12.84 3.83
CA GLY A 237 -9.44 -12.48 3.60
C GLY A 237 -9.60 -11.44 2.50
N SER A 238 -8.79 -10.38 2.52
CA SER A 238 -8.82 -9.33 1.49
C SER A 238 -8.39 -9.88 0.13
N ALA A 239 -7.35 -10.73 0.09
CA ALA A 239 -6.90 -11.38 -1.15
C ALA A 239 -8.00 -12.25 -1.76
N ALA A 240 -8.70 -13.04 -0.95
CA ALA A 240 -9.78 -13.90 -1.40
C ALA A 240 -10.97 -13.09 -1.97
N VAL A 241 -11.38 -12.03 -1.28
CA VAL A 241 -12.48 -11.16 -1.76
C VAL A 241 -12.07 -10.45 -3.05
N CYS A 242 -10.86 -9.89 -3.11
CA CYS A 242 -10.37 -9.23 -4.32
C CYS A 242 -10.21 -10.20 -5.50
N PHE A 243 -9.77 -11.44 -5.25
CA PHE A 243 -9.72 -12.49 -6.27
C PHE A 243 -11.10 -12.71 -6.90
N LEU A 244 -12.14 -12.85 -6.06
CA LEU A 244 -13.52 -13.02 -6.53
C LEU A 244 -13.99 -11.82 -7.36
N VAL A 245 -13.68 -10.59 -6.93
CA VAL A 245 -14.02 -9.37 -7.69
C VAL A 245 -13.30 -9.34 -9.04
N GLY A 246 -12.02 -9.74 -9.09
CA GLY A 246 -11.24 -9.84 -10.32
C GLY A 246 -11.83 -10.86 -11.32
N VAL A 247 -12.23 -12.03 -10.81
CA VAL A 247 -12.92 -13.07 -11.60
C VAL A 247 -14.27 -12.56 -12.13
N LEU A 248 -15.08 -11.95 -11.27
CA LEU A 248 -16.37 -11.38 -11.66
C LEU A 248 -16.22 -10.33 -12.77
N ARG A 249 -15.21 -9.44 -12.68
CA ARG A 249 -14.94 -8.45 -13.74
C ARG A 249 -14.60 -9.08 -15.08
N SER A 250 -13.90 -10.22 -15.10
CA SER A 250 -13.65 -10.96 -16.34
C SER A 250 -14.94 -11.51 -16.93
N ILE A 251 -15.80 -12.11 -16.08
CA ILE A 251 -17.10 -12.67 -16.50
C ILE A 251 -18.01 -11.59 -17.08
N PHE A 252 -18.04 -10.39 -16.48
CA PHE A 252 -18.82 -9.25 -16.98
C PHE A 252 -18.15 -8.49 -18.14
N HIS A 253 -17.04 -8.98 -18.69
CA HIS A 253 -16.30 -8.35 -19.79
C HIS A 253 -15.95 -6.88 -19.55
N VAL A 254 -15.72 -6.50 -18.29
CA VAL A 254 -15.31 -5.13 -17.96
C VAL A 254 -13.91 -4.91 -18.54
N ARG A 255 -13.74 -3.83 -19.31
CA ARG A 255 -12.45 -3.51 -19.92
C ARG A 255 -11.38 -3.36 -18.85
N TRP A 256 -10.21 -3.94 -19.14
CA TRP A 256 -9.00 -3.67 -18.39
C TRP A 256 -8.42 -2.37 -18.94
N TYR A 257 -8.13 -1.41 -18.07
CA TYR A 257 -7.40 -0.21 -18.45
C TYR A 257 -5.94 -0.46 -18.15
N ASP A 258 -5.12 -0.58 -19.18
CA ASP A 258 -3.67 -0.53 -19.04
C ASP A 258 -3.30 0.91 -18.66
N LEU A 259 -2.96 1.12 -17.38
CA LEU A 259 -2.55 2.38 -16.78
C LEU A 259 -1.03 2.55 -16.74
#